data_AF-A0A967XAC8-F1
#
_entry.id   AF-A0A967XAC8-F1
#
_cell.length_a   1.000
_cell.length_b   1.000
_cell.length_c   1.000
_cell.angle_alpha   90.00
_cell.angle_beta   90.00
_cell.angle_gamma   90.00
#
_symmetry.space_group_name_H-M   'P 1'
#
loop_
_entity.id
_entity.type
_entity.pdbx_description
1 polymer ?
#
loop_
_entity_poly.entity_id
_entity_poly.type
_entity_poly.pdbx_seq_one_letter_code
_entity_poly.pdbx_strand_id
1 'polypeptide(L)' 'ASKREHFEREALVHLDTLYNVALRLTGNASDAEDLVQDTVTKAYRSWDKYEP' A
#
# COMPACT_ATOMS: atom_id res chain seq x y z
N ALA A 1 7.78 -9.92 16.65
CA ALA A 1 6.65 -9.28 15.94
C ALA A 1 6.31 -10.13 14.72
N SER A 2 5.04 -10.25 14.39
CA SER A 2 4.57 -11.01 13.23
C SER A 2 4.98 -10.31 11.93
N LYS A 3 5.02 -11.05 10.81
CA LYS A 3 5.18 -10.50 9.45
C LYS A 3 4.26 -9.29 9.23
N ARG A 4 3.02 -9.42 9.69
CA ARG A 4 2.00 -8.38 9.63
C ARG A 4 2.40 -7.13 10.42
N GLU A 5 2.83 -7.25 11.67
CA GLU A 5 3.22 -6.09 12.49
C GLU A 5 4.45 -5.35 11.94
N HIS A 6 5.36 -6.04 11.24
CA HIS A 6 6.48 -5.38 10.55
C HIS A 6 6.01 -4.62 9.32
N PHE A 7 5.24 -5.28 8.46
CA PHE A 7 4.64 -4.63 7.29
C PHE A 7 3.78 -3.42 7.69
N GLU A 8 2.96 -3.54 8.73
CA GLU A 8 2.07 -2.46 9.16
C GLU A 8 2.85 -1.23 9.62
N ARG A 9 3.98 -1.42 10.32
CA ARG A 9 4.83 -0.31 10.79
C ARG A 9 5.58 0.40 9.66
N GLU A 10 5.99 -0.33 8.63
CA GLU A 10 6.83 0.22 7.57
C GLU A 10 6.03 0.67 6.34
N ALA A 11 4.99 -0.06 5.96
CA ALA A 11 4.23 0.23 4.74
C ALA A 11 3.04 1.18 4.98
N LEU A 12 2.32 1.07 6.11
CA LEU A 12 1.09 1.85 6.30
C LEU A 12 1.36 3.34 6.53
N VAL A 13 2.56 3.73 6.97
CA VAL A 13 2.95 5.14 7.05
C VAL A 13 2.93 5.84 5.69
N HIS A 14 2.92 5.07 4.59
CA HIS A 14 2.86 5.57 3.22
C HIS A 14 1.46 5.53 2.60
N LEU A 15 0.44 5.00 3.29
CA LEU A 15 -0.91 4.85 2.74
C LEU A 15 -1.50 6.15 2.23
N ASP A 16 -1.38 7.24 2.99
CA ASP A 16 -1.93 8.54 2.60
C ASP A 16 -1.25 9.08 1.33
N THR A 17 0.05 8.84 1.19
CA THR A 17 0.78 9.25 -0.03
C THR A 17 0.37 8.39 -1.21
N LEU A 18 0.25 7.07 -1.02
CA LEU A 18 -0.23 6.15 -2.05
C LEU A 18 -1.64 6.53 -2.53
N TYR A 19 -2.54 6.87 -1.61
CA TYR A 19 -3.90 7.30 -1.95
C TYR A 19 -3.92 8.63 -2.72
N ASN A 20 -3.14 9.62 -2.29
CA ASN A 20 -3.04 10.90 -3.01
C ASN A 20 -2.47 10.74 -4.42
N VAL A 21 -1.50 9.85 -4.61
CA VAL A 21 -0.98 9.51 -5.94
C VAL A 21 -2.04 8.78 -6.76
N ALA A 22 -2.72 7.79 -6.18
CA ALA A 22 -3.79 7.05 -6.84
C ALA A 22 -4.92 7.98 -7.30
N LEU A 23 -5.36 8.92 -6.46
CA LEU A 23 -6.36 9.94 -6.80
C LEU A 23 -5.94 10.78 -8.02
N ARG A 24 -4.66 11.15 -8.12
CA ARG A 24 -4.15 11.91 -9.28
C ARG A 24 -4.13 11.07 -10.55
N LEU A 25 -3.92 9.76 -10.45
CA LEU A 25 -3.87 8.84 -11.59
C LEU A 25 -5.27 8.46 -12.10
N THR A 26 -6.22 8.24 -11.19
CA THR A 26 -7.56 7.73 -11.54
C THR A 26 -8.60 8.84 -11.70
N GLY A 27 -8.39 9.99 -11.07
CA GLY A 27 -9.31 11.13 -11.11
C GLY A 27 -10.60 10.93 -10.29
N ASN A 28 -10.75 9.81 -9.58
CA ASN A 28 -11.90 9.54 -8.72
C ASN A 28 -11.52 8.65 -7.52
N ALA A 29 -12.30 8.76 -6.44
CA ALA A 29 -12.01 8.11 -5.17
C ALA A 29 -12.13 6.58 -5.22
N SER A 30 -13.16 6.05 -5.90
CA SER A 30 -13.40 4.60 -5.97
C SER A 30 -12.22 3.87 -6.60
N ASP A 31 -11.81 4.31 -7.78
CA ASP A 31 -10.69 3.69 -8.49
C ASP A 31 -9.36 3.90 -7.75
N ALA A 32 -9.22 5.00 -7.00
CA ALA A 32 -8.02 5.24 -6.20
C ALA A 32 -7.93 4.29 -5.00
N GLU A 33 -9.05 4.04 -4.31
CA GLU A 33 -9.12 3.06 -3.22
C GLU A 33 -8.76 1.66 -3.73
N ASP A 34 -9.34 1.25 -4.85
CA ASP A 34 -9.06 -0.04 -5.48
C ASP A 34 -7.58 -0.15 -5.85
N LEU A 35 -7.00 0.88 -6.50
CA LEU A 35 -5.59 0.89 -6.87
C LEU A 35 -4.64 0.78 -5.67
N VAL A 36 -4.95 1.49 -4.57
CA VAL A 36 -4.17 1.41 -3.33
C VAL A 36 -4.28 0.02 -2.72
N GLN A 37 -5.49 -0.54 -2.62
CA GLN A 37 -5.69 -1.88 -2.07
C GLN A 37 -4.91 -2.94 -2.86
N ASP A 38 -4.97 -2.88 -4.19
CA ASP A 38 -4.28 -3.82 -5.06
C ASP A 38 -2.75 -3.72 -4.91
N THR A 39 -2.25 -2.49 -4.75
CA THR A 39 -0.82 -2.20 -4.55
C THR A 39 -0.32 -2.72 -3.21
N VAL A 40 -1.03 -2.41 -2.12
CA VAL A 40 -0.69 -2.85 -0.76
C VAL A 40 -0.78 -4.37 -0.65
N THR A 41 -1.76 -4.99 -1.29
CA THR A 41 -1.90 -6.45 -1.35
C THR A 41 -0.71 -7.10 -2.06
N LYS A 42 -0.26 -6.54 -3.18
CA LYS A 42 0.94 -7.03 -3.90
C LYS A 42 2.21 -6.85 -3.08
N ALA A 43 2.35 -5.71 -2.39
CA ALA A 43 3.46 -5.45 -1.49
C ALA A 43 3.50 -6.47 -0.33
N TYR A 44 2.37 -6.70 0.34
CA TYR A 44 2.28 -7.64 1.45
C TYR A 44 2.61 -9.09 1.04
N ARG A 45 2.14 -9.51 -0.14
CA ARG A 45 2.47 -10.83 -0.71
C ARG A 45 3.97 -10.99 -0.97
N SER A 46 4.64 -9.91 -1.38
CA SER A 46 6.07 -9.90 -1.69
C SER A 46 6.96 -9.56 -0.49
N TRP A 47 6.37 -9.26 0.68
CA TRP A 47 7.08 -8.72 1.84
C TRP A 47 8.20 -9.62 2.37
N ASP A 48 8.10 -10.95 2.21
CA ASP A 48 9.15 -11.88 2.65
C ASP A 48 10.46 -11.74 1.85
N LYS A 49 10.42 -11.01 0.73
CA LYS A 49 11.57 -10.72 -0.14
C LYS A 49 12.02 -9.26 -0.06
N TYR A 50 11.41 -8.47 0.81
CA TYR A 50 11.74 -7.06 0.97
C TYR A 50 13.06 -6.93 1.75
N GLU A 51 13.99 -6.16 1.20
CA GLU A 51 15.22 -5.74 1.86
C GLU A 51 15.11 -4.22 2.12
N PRO A 52 15.13 -3.78 3.39
CA PRO A 52 14.98 -2.37 3.76
C PRO A 52 16.10 -1.43 3.27
#